data_AF-L8B9R9-F1
#
_entry.id   AF-L8B9R9-F1
#
_cell.length_a   1.000
_cell.length_b   1.000
_cell.length_c   1.000
_cell.angle_alpha   90.00
_cell.angle_beta   90.00
_cell.angle_gamma   90.00
#
_symmetry.space_group_name_H-M   'P 1'
#
loop_
_entity.id
_entity.type
_entity.pdbx_description
1 polymer ?
#
loop_
_entity_poly.entity_id
_entity_poly.type
_entity_poly.pdbx_seq_one_letter_code
_entity_poly.pdbx_strand_id
1 'polypeptide(L)' 'VEWIREGRVPLQTIRAKIYYCSYTVRTIYGVLGIKIWIFVDEE' A
#
# COMPACT_ATOMS: atom_id res chain seq x y z
N VAL A 1 6.71 -10.53 -7.62
CA VAL A 1 5.87 -9.59 -6.86
C VAL A 1 5.83 -8.30 -7.65
N GLU A 2 4.66 -7.94 -8.14
CA GLU A 2 4.48 -6.74 -8.96
C GLU A 2 3.94 -5.62 -8.08
N TRP A 3 4.45 -4.41 -8.26
CA TRP A 3 3.99 -3.23 -7.55
C TRP A 3 4.14 -2.01 -8.45
N ILE A 4 3.23 -1.06 -8.27
CA ILE A 4 3.25 0.23 -8.94
C ILE A 4 3.18 1.33 -7.88
N ARG A 5 3.80 2.46 -8.16
CA ARG A 5 3.74 3.64 -7.32
C ARG A 5 3.42 4.84 -8.20
N GLU A 6 2.36 5.53 -7.83
CA GLU A 6 1.96 6.80 -8.43
C GLU A 6 2.07 7.91 -7.37
N GLY A 7 2.60 9.07 -7.76
CA GLY A 7 2.81 10.19 -6.84
C GLY A 7 3.89 9.96 -5.76
N ARG A 8 3.75 10.66 -4.62
CA ARG A 8 4.69 10.62 -3.50
C ARG A 8 4.17 9.71 -2.39
N VAL A 9 5.03 8.83 -1.89
CA VAL A 9 4.75 7.98 -0.71
C VAL A 9 6.01 7.95 0.18
N PRO A 10 6.15 8.91 1.11
CA PRO A 10 7.36 9.06 1.92
C PRO A 10 7.35 8.13 3.15
N LEU A 11 7.70 6.86 2.96
CA LEU A 11 7.64 5.82 4.02
C LEU A 11 8.59 6.05 5.21
N GLN A 12 9.66 6.83 5.03
CA GLN A 12 10.60 7.16 6.11
C GLN A 12 10.19 8.41 6.90
N THR A 13 9.25 9.21 6.38
CA THR A 13 8.81 10.44 7.03
C THR A 13 7.76 10.11 8.08
N ILE A 14 8.17 10.05 9.35
CA ILE A 14 7.28 9.69 10.48
C ILE A 14 6.07 10.63 10.59
N ARG A 15 6.21 11.90 10.20
CA ARG A 15 5.11 12.88 10.19
C ARG A 15 4.12 12.70 9.03
N ALA A 16 4.43 11.90 8.03
CA ALA A 16 3.54 11.70 6.89
C ALA A 16 2.33 10.85 7.28
N LYS A 17 1.13 11.32 6.95
CA LYS A 17 -0.11 10.56 7.16
C LYS A 17 -0.23 9.49 6.09
N ILE A 18 0.09 8.25 6.46
CA ILE A 18 0.06 7.11 5.54
C ILE A 18 -0.93 6.08 6.07
N TYR A 19 -1.92 5.74 5.24
CA TYR A 19 -2.79 4.60 5.48
C TYR A 19 -2.17 3.36 4.86
N TYR A 20 -2.03 2.32 5.68
CA TYR A 20 -1.55 1.02 5.27
C TYR A 20 -2.66 -0.02 5.40
N CYS A 21 -2.82 -0.85 4.38
CA CYS A 21 -3.71 -2.00 4.42
C CYS A 21 -3.01 -3.22 3.82
N SER A 22 -3.23 -4.38 4.42
CA SER A 22 -2.84 -5.67 3.85
C SER A 22 -4.04 -6.59 3.83
N TYR A 23 -4.24 -7.25 2.69
CA TYR A 23 -5.34 -8.18 2.49
C TYR A 23 -4.88 -9.40 1.71
N THR A 24 -5.44 -10.57 2.05
CA THR A 24 -5.16 -11.82 1.35
C THR A 24 -6.36 -12.26 0.54
N VAL A 25 -6.18 -12.47 -0.76
CA VAL A 25 -7.20 -12.95 -1.68
C VAL A 25 -6.96 -14.43 -1.95
N ARG A 26 -7.98 -15.26 -1.75
CA ARG A 26 -7.96 -16.69 -2.12
C ARG A 26 -8.44 -16.82 -3.57
N THR A 27 -7.61 -17.35 -4.43
CA THR A 27 -7.92 -17.65 -5.83
C THR A 27 -7.92 -19.17 -6.05
N ILE A 28 -8.40 -19.62 -7.21
CA ILE A 28 -8.38 -21.04 -7.59
C ILE A 28 -6.95 -21.63 -7.63
N TYR A 29 -5.93 -20.79 -7.83
CA TYR A 29 -4.53 -21.20 -7.92
C TYR A 29 -3.73 -20.98 -6.64
N GLY A 30 -4.37 -20.51 -5.55
CA GLY A 30 -3.70 -20.30 -4.26
C GLY A 30 -4.09 -19.00 -3.56
N VAL A 31 -3.17 -18.41 -2.80
CA VAL A 31 -3.40 -17.19 -2.03
C VAL A 31 -2.51 -16.06 -2.55
N LEU A 32 -3.11 -14.91 -2.86
CA LEU A 32 -2.42 -13.71 -3.29
C LEU A 32 -2.49 -12.63 -2.21
N GLY A 33 -1.34 -12.10 -1.82
CA GLY A 33 -1.25 -11.02 -0.83
C GLY A 33 -1.20 -9.66 -1.51
N ILE A 34 -2.09 -8.75 -1.12
CA ILE A 34 -2.14 -7.37 -1.58
C ILE A 34 -1.70 -6.47 -0.42
N LYS A 35 -0.83 -5.50 -0.73
CA LYS A 35 -0.39 -4.46 0.20
C LYS A 35 -0.58 -3.11 -0.46
N ILE A 36 -1.24 -2.20 0.26
CA ILE A 36 -1.60 -0.87 -0.24
C ILE A 36 -1.08 0.16 0.76
N TRP A 37 -0.44 1.20 0.22
CA TRP A 37 -0.05 2.39 0.96
C TRP A 37 -0.68 3.61 0.29
N ILE A 38 -1.40 4.41 1.06
CA ILE A 38 -2.02 5.64 0.60
C ILE A 38 -1.44 6.78 1.42
N PHE A 39 -0.69 7.65 0.77
CA PHE A 39 -0.27 8.91 1.37
C PHE A 39 -1.42 9.91 1.25
N VAL A 40 -1.83 10.48 2.39
CA VAL A 40 -2.83 11.55 2.43
C VAL A 40 -2.12 12.83 2.77
N ASP A 41 -2.14 13.75 1.82
CA ASP A 41 -1.70 15.12 2.02
C ASP A 41 -2.85 15.90 2.66
N GLU A 42 -2.58 16.57 3.78
CA GLU A 42 -3.45 17.62 4.29
C GLU A 42 -2.85 18.92 3.74
N GLU A 43 -3.60 19.60 2.89
CA GLU A 43 -3.26 20.96 2.41
C GLU A 43 -3.16 21.95 3.59
#